data_AF-A0AAV9M4E3-F1
#
_entry.id   AF-A0AAV9M4E3-F1
#
_cell.length_a   1.000
_cell.length_b   1.000
_cell.length_c   1.000
_cell.angle_alpha   90.00
_cell.angle_beta   90.00
_cell.angle_gamma   90.00
#
_symmetry.space_group_name_H-M   'P 1'
#
loop_
_entity.id
_entity.type
_entity.pdbx_description
1 polymer ?
#
loop_
_entity_poly.entity_id
_entity_poly.type
_entity_poly.pdbx_seq_one_letter_code
_entity_poly.pdbx_strand_id
1 'polypeptide(L)'
;MLSLIHFYGYNIPPFANVNKFSPLKSKTRAFGIFASNKSHIYLANMEQERDQERSMDISLKDLSKQLEEFAKVRNWEKYHSPRNLLLAMVGEVGELSEIFQWRGEVDKGLPNWEESDKEHLGEELSDVLLYLIRLADICGIDLGDAAAKKILKNSIKYPEPKIKREFI
;
A
#
# COMPACT_ATOMS: atom_id res chain seq x y z
N MET A 1 22.52 10.73 11.78
CA MET A 1 22.86 10.34 13.17
C MET A 1 21.59 10.45 14.02
N LEU A 2 20.66 9.51 13.83
CA LEU A 2 19.56 9.16 14.73
C LEU A 2 19.25 7.70 14.39
N SER A 3 19.95 6.80 15.05
CA SER A 3 19.78 5.35 15.00
C SER A 3 19.74 4.91 16.45
N LEU A 4 18.84 3.96 16.76
CA LEU A 4 18.47 3.42 18.09
C LEU A 4 17.30 4.12 18.79
N ILE A 5 16.08 3.68 18.46
CA ILE A 5 15.09 3.35 19.48
C ILE A 5 15.12 1.83 19.64
N HIS A 6 15.85 1.36 20.65
CA HIS A 6 15.81 -0.05 21.08
C HIS A 6 14.44 -0.32 21.72
N PHE A 7 13.50 -0.88 20.96
CA PHE A 7 12.29 -1.47 21.54
C PHE A 7 12.64 -2.82 22.19
N TYR A 8 12.33 -2.93 23.47
CA TYR A 8 12.59 -4.08 24.32
C TYR A 8 12.07 -5.40 23.71
N GLY A 9 12.99 -6.34 23.45
CA GLY A 9 12.84 -7.75 23.86
C GLY A 9 11.78 -8.64 23.21
N TYR A 10 11.14 -8.26 22.11
CA TYR A 10 10.24 -9.17 21.37
C TYR A 10 10.68 -9.29 19.91
N ASN A 11 11.13 -10.48 19.52
CA ASN A 11 11.37 -10.86 18.13
C ASN A 11 10.03 -10.87 17.37
N ILE A 12 9.57 -9.70 16.96
CA ILE A 12 8.53 -9.55 15.93
C ILE A 12 9.30 -9.66 14.60
N PRO A 13 9.06 -10.71 13.79
CA PRO A 13 9.68 -10.77 12.48
C PRO A 13 9.11 -9.62 11.62
N PRO A 14 9.97 -8.79 10.98
CA PRO A 14 9.50 -7.81 10.01
C PRO A 14 8.84 -8.55 8.83
N PHE A 15 7.77 -7.99 8.27
CA PHE A 15 7.15 -8.54 7.07
C PHE A 15 7.98 -8.30 5.79
N ALA A 16 9.06 -7.50 5.84
CA ALA A 16 9.92 -7.25 4.68
C ALA A 16 11.40 -7.03 5.03
N ASN A 17 12.31 -7.80 4.39
CA ASN A 17 13.49 -7.27 3.67
C ASN A 17 14.16 -8.42 2.89
N VAL A 18 13.68 -8.70 1.67
CA VAL A 18 14.33 -9.61 0.73
C VAL A 18 14.60 -8.88 -0.58
N ASN A 19 15.33 -7.75 -0.53
CA ASN A 19 15.92 -7.14 -1.72
C ASN A 19 17.19 -6.36 -1.37
N LYS A 20 18.27 -7.12 -1.11
CA LYS A 20 19.65 -6.64 -1.24
C LYS A 20 20.35 -7.45 -2.34
N PHE A 21 20.19 -7.06 -3.59
CA PHE A 21 21.15 -7.37 -4.66
C PHE A 21 21.27 -6.20 -5.64
N SER A 22 22.50 -5.71 -5.77
CA SER A 22 22.96 -4.57 -6.58
C SER A 22 22.68 -4.72 -8.10
N PRO A 23 22.66 -3.61 -8.87
CA PRO A 23 22.21 -3.63 -10.25
C PRO A 23 23.29 -4.16 -11.21
N LEU A 24 22.98 -5.24 -11.94
CA LEU A 24 23.78 -5.68 -13.08
C LEU A 24 23.37 -4.91 -14.34
N LYS A 25 24.32 -4.09 -14.82
CA LYS A 25 24.30 -3.39 -16.10
C LYS A 25 24.15 -4.37 -17.27
N SER A 26 23.25 -4.09 -18.23
CA SER A 26 23.41 -4.54 -19.62
C SER A 26 22.83 -3.49 -20.58
N LYS A 27 23.70 -2.69 -21.21
CA LYS A 27 24.15 -2.82 -22.62
C LYS A 27 23.02 -2.73 -23.64
N THR A 28 22.78 -1.50 -24.08
CA THR A 28 22.22 -1.12 -25.38
C THR A 28 22.88 -1.90 -26.52
N ARG A 29 22.07 -2.52 -27.39
CA ARG A 29 22.50 -2.88 -28.74
C ARG A 29 21.35 -2.65 -29.71
N ALA A 30 21.57 -1.68 -30.59
CA ALA A 30 20.71 -1.37 -31.72
C ALA A 30 20.66 -2.55 -32.70
N PHE A 31 19.46 -2.87 -33.18
CA PHE A 31 19.23 -3.55 -34.45
C PHE A 31 17.95 -2.96 -35.06
N GLY A 32 18.12 -2.11 -36.07
CA GLY A 32 17.02 -1.71 -36.96
C GLY A 32 16.89 -2.74 -38.07
N ILE A 33 15.69 -3.30 -38.26
CA ILE A 33 15.31 -4.04 -39.48
C ILE A 33 13.81 -3.80 -39.77
N PHE A 34 13.55 -3.16 -40.92
CA PHE A 34 12.35 -3.20 -41.77
C PHE A 34 10.97 -3.46 -41.13
N ALA A 35 10.17 -2.40 -41.02
CA ALA A 35 8.73 -2.47 -40.83
C ALA A 35 8.04 -3.09 -42.05
N SER A 36 7.52 -4.31 -41.90
CA SER A 36 6.54 -4.93 -42.80
C SER A 36 5.20 -4.94 -42.07
N ASN A 37 4.09 -4.69 -42.79
CA ASN A 37 2.71 -4.51 -42.29
C ASN A 37 2.14 -5.64 -41.39
N LYS A 38 2.92 -6.69 -41.07
CA LYS A 38 2.64 -7.68 -40.02
C LYS A 38 3.15 -7.29 -38.63
N SER A 39 4.00 -6.26 -38.50
CA SER A 39 4.45 -5.77 -37.18
C SER A 39 3.34 -5.03 -36.44
N HIS A 40 2.46 -4.32 -37.16
CA HIS A 40 1.35 -3.59 -36.54
C HIS A 40 0.33 -4.50 -35.85
N ILE A 41 0.07 -5.68 -36.39
CA ILE A 41 -0.82 -6.68 -35.78
C ILE A 41 -0.14 -7.42 -34.62
N TYR A 42 1.17 -7.64 -34.67
CA TYR A 42 1.92 -8.21 -33.53
C TYR A 42 2.04 -7.21 -32.37
N LEU A 43 2.26 -5.92 -32.68
CA LEU A 43 2.30 -4.85 -31.67
C LEU A 43 0.90 -4.54 -31.12
N ALA A 44 -0.15 -4.58 -31.95
CA ALA A 44 -1.53 -4.43 -31.49
C ALA A 44 -1.98 -5.59 -30.60
N ASN A 45 -1.50 -6.81 -30.85
CA ASN A 45 -1.74 -7.94 -29.95
C ASN A 45 -0.93 -7.84 -28.65
N MET A 46 0.30 -7.30 -28.69
CA MET A 46 1.08 -7.01 -27.46
C MET A 46 0.54 -5.79 -26.67
N GLU A 47 -0.17 -4.87 -27.32
CA GLU A 47 -0.92 -3.79 -26.66
C GLU A 47 -2.24 -4.32 -26.09
N GLN A 48 -2.95 -5.21 -26.79
CA GLN A 48 -4.15 -5.87 -26.27
C GLN A 48 -3.87 -6.91 -25.17
N GLU A 49 -2.69 -7.53 -25.14
CA GLU A 49 -2.27 -8.42 -24.05
C GLU A 49 -1.76 -7.65 -22.82
N ARG A 50 -1.36 -6.38 -22.97
CA ARG A 50 -1.00 -5.51 -21.83
C ARG A 50 -2.21 -4.87 -21.13
N ASP A 51 -3.37 -4.88 -21.75
CA ASP A 51 -4.61 -4.30 -21.21
C ASP A 51 -5.53 -5.34 -20.51
N GLN A 52 -5.04 -6.57 -20.28
CA GLN A 52 -5.75 -7.61 -19.51
C GLN A 52 -5.06 -8.00 -18.20
N GLU A 53 -4.24 -7.14 -17.60
CA GLU A 53 -4.00 -7.23 -16.16
C GLU A 53 -5.20 -6.62 -15.43
N ARG A 54 -6.29 -7.39 -15.38
CA ARG A 54 -7.49 -7.04 -14.64
C ARG A 54 -7.07 -6.76 -13.19
N SER A 55 -6.99 -5.49 -12.83
CA SER A 55 -7.01 -5.03 -11.44
C SER A 55 -8.14 -5.78 -10.74
N MET A 56 -7.78 -6.81 -9.99
CA MET A 56 -8.75 -7.64 -9.31
C MET A 56 -9.08 -6.89 -8.03
N ASP A 57 -10.26 -6.25 -8.00
CA ASP A 57 -10.76 -5.58 -6.81
C ASP A 57 -10.73 -6.58 -5.65
N ILE A 58 -9.87 -6.31 -4.66
CA ILE A 58 -9.62 -7.20 -3.53
C ILE A 58 -10.34 -6.63 -2.31
N SER A 59 -11.23 -7.42 -1.71
CA SER A 59 -11.95 -6.95 -0.53
C SER A 59 -11.07 -7.01 0.72
N LEU A 60 -11.39 -6.18 1.73
CA LEU A 60 -10.74 -6.27 3.05
C LEU A 60 -10.86 -7.67 3.67
N LYS A 61 -11.95 -8.40 3.37
CA LYS A 61 -12.15 -9.77 3.84
C LYS A 61 -11.22 -10.75 3.15
N ASP A 62 -10.93 -10.54 1.87
CA ASP A 62 -9.98 -11.38 1.13
C ASP A 62 -8.55 -11.14 1.59
N LEU A 63 -8.16 -9.88 1.81
CA LEU A 63 -6.89 -9.52 2.42
C LEU A 63 -6.74 -10.14 3.83
N SER A 64 -7.77 -10.05 4.67
CA SER A 64 -7.77 -10.64 6.00
C SER A 64 -7.50 -12.15 5.96
N LYS A 65 -8.15 -12.88 5.04
CA LYS A 65 -7.93 -14.32 4.86
C LYS A 65 -6.53 -14.63 4.38
N GLN A 66 -5.99 -13.85 3.44
CA GLN A 66 -4.62 -14.03 2.96
C GLN A 66 -3.60 -13.80 4.08
N LEU A 67 -3.81 -12.78 4.92
CA LEU A 67 -2.96 -12.51 6.09
C LEU A 67 -3.05 -13.61 7.15
N GLU A 68 -4.25 -14.14 7.39
CA GLU A 68 -4.45 -15.27 8.29
C GLU A 68 -3.67 -16.50 7.81
N GLU A 69 -3.80 -16.86 6.54
CA GLU A 69 -3.08 -17.99 5.95
C GLU A 69 -1.56 -17.77 5.99
N PHE A 70 -1.11 -16.55 5.64
CA PHE A 70 0.30 -16.18 5.68
C PHE A 70 0.90 -16.34 7.09
N ALA A 71 0.15 -15.96 8.12
CA ALA A 71 0.55 -16.09 9.52
C ALA A 71 0.56 -17.56 9.99
N LYS A 72 -0.45 -18.34 9.58
CA LYS A 72 -0.57 -19.77 9.92
C LYS A 72 0.59 -20.59 9.39
N VAL A 73 0.93 -20.46 8.11
CA VAL A 73 2.02 -21.24 7.50
C VAL A 73 3.39 -20.94 8.12
N ARG A 74 3.55 -19.77 8.75
CA ARG A 74 4.77 -19.35 9.46
C ARG A 74 4.73 -19.56 10.96
N ASN A 75 3.60 -20.05 11.50
CA ASN A 75 3.36 -20.18 12.94
C ASN A 75 3.59 -18.84 13.68
N TRP A 76 3.13 -17.74 13.07
CA TRP A 76 3.27 -16.38 13.61
C TRP A 76 2.08 -15.95 14.46
N GLU A 77 0.98 -16.72 14.46
CA GLU A 77 -0.22 -16.39 15.23
C GLU A 77 0.06 -16.17 16.73
N LYS A 78 1.05 -16.88 17.30
CA LYS A 78 1.51 -16.68 18.68
C LYS A 78 2.01 -15.26 19.01
N TYR A 79 2.43 -14.50 18.00
CA TYR A 79 2.93 -13.13 18.16
C TYR A 79 1.85 -12.08 17.90
N HIS A 80 0.72 -12.47 17.31
CA HIS A 80 -0.37 -11.59 16.86
C HIS A 80 -1.36 -11.26 17.99
N SER A 81 -0.86 -10.84 19.16
CA SER A 81 -1.72 -10.23 20.17
C SER A 81 -2.17 -8.83 19.73
N PRO A 82 -3.36 -8.34 20.13
CA PRO A 82 -3.83 -7.00 19.75
C PRO A 82 -2.82 -5.88 20.03
N ARG A 83 -2.16 -5.95 21.20
CA ARG A 83 -1.13 -4.97 21.58
C ARG A 83 0.08 -5.00 20.64
N ASN A 84 0.55 -6.18 20.27
CA ASN A 84 1.74 -6.29 19.42
C ASN A 84 1.44 -5.80 18.00
N LEU A 85 0.27 -6.15 17.46
CA LEU A 85 -0.17 -5.67 16.14
C LEU A 85 -0.34 -4.15 16.12
N LEU A 86 -0.92 -3.56 17.17
CA LEU A 86 -1.01 -2.10 17.32
C LEU A 86 0.37 -1.44 17.34
N LEU A 87 1.32 -1.99 18.11
CA LEU A 87 2.67 -1.42 18.19
C LEU A 87 3.44 -1.56 16.88
N ALA A 88 3.28 -2.68 16.17
CA ALA A 88 3.85 -2.86 14.84
C ALA A 88 3.28 -1.83 13.85
N MET A 89 1.95 -1.67 13.81
CA MET A 89 1.28 -0.66 12.98
C MET A 89 1.80 0.76 13.26
N VAL A 90 2.07 1.11 14.52
CA VAL A 90 2.65 2.41 14.88
C VAL A 90 4.07 2.57 14.34
N GLY A 91 4.85 1.48 14.26
CA GLY A 91 6.14 1.45 13.58
C GLY A 91 6.01 1.82 12.11
N GLU A 92 5.12 1.16 11.38
CA GLU A 92 4.89 1.42 9.95
C GLU A 92 4.35 2.83 9.68
N VAL A 93 3.53 3.39 10.59
CA VAL A 93 3.12 4.81 10.52
C VAL A 93 4.34 5.73 10.68
N GLY A 94 5.33 5.32 11.47
CA GLY A 94 6.61 6.00 11.59
C GLY A 94 7.40 5.98 10.27
N GLU A 95 7.57 4.81 9.66
CA GLU A 95 8.25 4.65 8.37
C GLU A 95 7.55 5.45 7.26
N LEU A 96 6.21 5.37 7.19
CA LEU A 96 5.40 6.23 6.32
C LEU A 96 5.65 7.73 6.56
N SER A 97 5.80 8.14 7.82
CA SER A 97 6.08 9.54 8.16
C SER A 97 7.48 9.98 7.72
N GLU A 98 8.48 9.09 7.74
CA GLU A 98 9.84 9.38 7.31
C GLU A 98 9.93 9.77 5.83
N ILE A 99 9.02 9.24 4.99
CA ILE A 99 8.91 9.60 3.56
C ILE A 99 8.61 11.09 3.37
N PHE A 100 7.80 11.68 4.27
CA PHE A 100 7.33 13.06 4.18
C PHE A 100 8.14 14.04 5.03
N GLN A 101 8.91 13.57 6.02
CA GLN A 101 9.48 14.43 7.09
C GLN A 101 10.32 15.63 6.58
N TRP A 102 10.96 15.51 5.41
CA TRP A 102 11.79 16.57 4.80
C TRP A 102 11.21 17.15 3.51
N ARG A 103 10.00 16.72 3.13
CA ARG A 103 9.27 17.29 2.00
C ARG A 103 8.48 18.48 2.54
N GLY A 104 8.55 19.62 1.84
CA GLY A 104 7.74 20.79 2.17
C GLY A 104 6.26 20.54 1.87
N GLU A 105 5.56 21.52 1.32
CA GLU A 105 4.22 21.27 0.79
C GLU A 105 4.27 20.23 -0.32
N VAL A 106 3.42 19.19 -0.22
CA VAL A 106 3.35 18.10 -1.19
C VAL A 106 2.05 18.22 -1.98
N ASP A 107 2.19 18.38 -3.30
CA ASP A 107 1.05 18.49 -4.21
C ASP A 107 0.28 17.18 -4.35
N LYS A 108 -1.04 17.30 -4.51
CA LYS A 108 -1.93 16.17 -4.80
C LYS A 108 -1.47 15.46 -6.08
N GLY A 109 -1.48 14.14 -6.04
CA GLY A 109 -1.05 13.31 -7.18
C GLY A 109 0.46 13.19 -7.34
N LEU A 110 1.26 13.81 -6.46
CA LEU A 110 2.72 13.63 -6.39
C LEU A 110 3.43 13.85 -7.75
N PRO A 111 3.16 14.95 -8.47
CA PRO A 111 3.67 15.16 -9.83
C PRO A 111 5.20 15.26 -9.90
N ASN A 112 5.85 15.68 -8.81
CA ASN A 112 7.29 15.88 -8.70
C ASN A 112 8.01 14.73 -7.98
N TRP A 113 7.34 13.58 -7.82
CA TRP A 113 7.93 12.41 -7.17
C TRP A 113 8.39 11.41 -8.22
N GLU A 114 9.57 10.85 -7.99
CA GLU A 114 10.10 9.75 -8.77
C GLU A 114 9.23 8.49 -8.56
N GLU A 115 9.22 7.59 -9.54
CA GLU A 115 8.40 6.38 -9.44
C GLU A 115 8.80 5.50 -8.23
N SER A 116 10.10 5.44 -7.92
CA SER A 116 10.60 4.75 -6.73
C SER A 116 10.09 5.35 -5.42
N ASP A 117 9.85 6.67 -5.37
CA ASP A 117 9.27 7.30 -4.17
C ASP A 117 7.80 6.90 -4.00
N LYS A 118 7.06 6.76 -5.11
CA LYS A 118 5.66 6.35 -5.09
C LYS A 118 5.50 4.87 -4.77
N GLU A 119 6.40 4.03 -5.28
CA GLU A 119 6.49 2.61 -4.93
C GLU A 119 6.71 2.47 -3.43
N HIS A 120 7.72 3.14 -2.87
CA HIS A 120 8.01 3.10 -1.45
C HIS A 120 6.84 3.65 -0.60
N LEU A 121 6.20 4.75 -1.03
CA LEU A 121 4.99 5.23 -0.39
C LEU A 121 3.86 4.18 -0.41
N GLY A 122 3.71 3.44 -1.51
CA GLY A 122 2.75 2.37 -1.65
C GLY A 122 3.02 1.20 -0.71
N GLU A 123 4.28 0.84 -0.50
CA GLU A 123 4.72 -0.17 0.47
C GLU A 123 4.30 0.23 1.89
N GLU A 124 4.70 1.41 2.35
CA GLU A 124 4.41 1.84 3.73
C GLU A 124 2.91 2.04 4.00
N LEU A 125 2.16 2.56 3.02
CA LEU A 125 0.70 2.64 3.11
C LEU A 125 0.06 1.25 3.22
N SER A 126 0.60 0.27 2.49
CA SER A 126 0.13 -1.11 2.51
C SER A 126 0.44 -1.76 3.83
N ASP A 127 1.63 -1.58 4.40
CA ASP A 127 2.00 -2.17 5.68
C ASP A 127 1.12 -1.67 6.83
N VAL A 128 0.84 -0.35 6.88
CA VAL A 128 -0.15 0.21 7.83
C VAL A 128 -1.52 -0.44 7.64
N LEU A 129 -1.99 -0.57 6.40
CA LEU A 129 -3.29 -1.17 6.09
C LEU A 129 -3.36 -2.65 6.53
N LEU A 130 -2.34 -3.45 6.21
CA LEU A 130 -2.31 -4.88 6.50
C LEU A 130 -2.30 -5.14 8.01
N TYR A 131 -1.54 -4.36 8.79
CA TYR A 131 -1.61 -4.44 10.25
C TYR A 131 -2.97 -4.02 10.81
N LEU A 132 -3.59 -2.98 10.25
CA LEU A 132 -4.93 -2.54 10.67
C LEU A 132 -5.98 -3.63 10.39
N ILE A 133 -5.94 -4.27 9.22
CA ILE A 133 -6.82 -5.39 8.85
C ILE A 133 -6.61 -6.54 9.83
N ARG A 134 -5.36 -6.97 10.07
CA ARG A 134 -5.10 -8.10 10.97
C ARG A 134 -5.49 -7.78 12.42
N LEU A 135 -5.29 -6.54 12.88
CA LEU A 135 -5.72 -6.10 14.20
C LEU A 135 -7.25 -6.15 14.32
N ALA A 136 -7.99 -5.70 13.31
CA ALA A 136 -9.45 -5.75 13.29
C ALA A 136 -9.95 -7.20 13.34
N ASP A 137 -9.35 -8.09 12.54
CA ASP A 137 -9.65 -9.52 12.50
C ASP A 137 -9.46 -10.19 13.87
N ILE A 138 -8.30 -10.00 14.49
CA ILE A 138 -8.00 -10.54 15.84
C ILE A 138 -8.95 -9.95 16.91
N CYS A 139 -9.42 -8.71 16.73
CA CYS A 139 -10.40 -8.09 17.62
C CYS A 139 -11.86 -8.48 17.30
N GLY A 140 -12.13 -9.27 16.25
CA GLY A 140 -13.48 -9.64 15.82
C GLY A 140 -14.29 -8.46 15.26
N ILE A 141 -13.64 -7.48 14.64
CA ILE A 141 -14.27 -6.28 14.08
C ILE A 141 -14.32 -6.41 12.55
N ASP A 142 -15.52 -6.33 11.97
CA ASP A 142 -15.67 -6.14 10.52
C ASP A 142 -15.27 -4.71 10.16
N LEU A 143 -14.01 -4.54 9.74
CA LEU A 143 -13.42 -3.23 9.46
C LEU A 143 -14.17 -2.48 8.35
N GLY A 144 -14.65 -3.18 7.33
CA GLY A 144 -15.40 -2.59 6.23
C GLY A 144 -16.74 -2.01 6.69
N ASP A 145 -17.51 -2.79 7.44
CA ASP A 145 -18.77 -2.34 8.05
C ASP A 145 -18.55 -1.20 9.06
N ALA A 146 -17.50 -1.30 9.90
CA ALA A 146 -17.14 -0.26 10.86
C ALA A 146 -16.79 1.07 10.16
N ALA A 147 -16.03 1.03 9.07
CA ALA A 147 -15.68 2.20 8.27
C ALA A 147 -16.92 2.83 7.61
N ALA A 148 -17.79 2.03 6.99
CA ALA A 148 -19.03 2.51 6.36
C ALA A 148 -19.94 3.21 7.39
N LYS A 149 -20.15 2.58 8.57
CA LYS A 149 -20.89 3.19 9.67
C LYS A 149 -20.24 4.49 10.16
N LYS A 150 -18.91 4.56 10.18
CA LYS A 150 -18.18 5.76 10.61
C LYS A 150 -18.36 6.93 9.64
N ILE A 151 -18.40 6.69 8.33
CA ILE A 151 -18.69 7.71 7.33
C ILE A 151 -20.08 8.32 7.55
N LEU A 152 -21.11 7.49 7.75
CA LEU A 152 -22.47 7.96 8.04
C LEU A 152 -22.54 8.77 9.35
N LYS A 153 -21.83 8.34 10.40
CA LYS A 153 -21.73 9.13 11.64
C LYS A 153 -21.03 10.47 11.41
N ASN A 154 -20.01 10.51 10.55
CA ASN A 154 -19.28 11.73 10.25
C ASN A 154 -20.11 12.72 9.42
N SER A 155 -20.95 12.26 8.49
CA SER A 155 -21.83 13.15 7.71
C SER A 155 -22.88 13.86 8.57
N ILE A 156 -23.35 13.20 9.62
CA ILE A 156 -24.25 13.80 10.62
C ILE A 156 -23.49 14.84 11.46
N LYS A 157 -22.25 14.51 11.86
CA LYS A 157 -21.41 15.41 12.69
C LYS A 157 -20.92 16.64 11.92
N TYR A 158 -20.66 16.48 10.62
CA TYR A 158 -20.15 17.51 9.71
C TYR A 158 -21.05 17.58 8.48
N PRO A 159 -22.22 18.25 8.60
CA PRO A 159 -23.17 18.35 7.49
C PRO A 159 -22.60 19.19 6.35
N GLU A 160 -23.13 18.98 5.15
CA GLU A 160 -22.75 19.76 3.97
C GLU A 160 -22.91 21.27 4.22
N PRO A 161 -22.00 22.11 3.70
CA PRO A 161 -22.18 23.55 3.72
C PRO A 161 -23.50 23.91 3.05
N LYS A 162 -24.34 24.68 3.74
CA LYS A 162 -25.56 25.22 3.12
C LYS A 162 -25.14 26.18 2.00
N ILE A 163 -25.36 25.77 0.75
CA ILE A 163 -25.16 26.63 -0.41
C ILE A 163 -26.12 27.82 -0.27
N LYS A 164 -25.57 29.01 -0.01
CA LYS A 164 -26.36 30.25 -0.12
C LYS A 164 -26.63 30.46 -1.61
N ARG A 165 -27.88 30.22 -2.04
CA ARG A 165 -28.36 30.74 -3.31
C ARG A 165 -28.53 32.25 -3.11
N GLU A 166 -27.55 33.02 -3.56
CA GLU A 166 -27.73 34.45 -3.78
C GLU A 166 -28.73 34.58 -4.92
N PHE A 167 -29.96 34.98 -4.58
CA PHE A 167 -30.95 35.37 -5.57
C PHE A 167 -30.46 36.68 -6.19
N ILE A 168 -30.09 36.62 -7.47
CA ILE A 168 -29.88 37.79 -8.33
C ILE A 168 -31.24 38.27 -8.82
#